data_AF-A0A5Q0UR07-F1
#
_entry.id   AF-A0A5Q0UR07-F1
#
_cell.length_a   1.000
_cell.length_b   1.000
_cell.length_c   1.000
_cell.angle_alpha   90.00
_cell.angle_beta   90.00
_cell.angle_gamma   90.00
#
_symmetry.space_group_name_H-M   'P 1'
#
loop_
_entity.id
_entity.type
_entity.pdbx_description
1 polymer ?
#
loop_
_entity_poly.entity_id
_entity_poly.type
_entity_poly.pdbx_seq_one_letter_code
_entity_poly.pdbx_strand_id
1 'polypeptide(L)'
;MGSSETTGWQWLAIALVAVAAVVVTAAFTADAGSARPEPVAYDETVGVGLTMEAEQIARAEGASIPRAEVFYSQFRYVVGYSGIDRLVSALDAPARASQFGYPLAVYVSDYGGVSVDCSAGGSLSASATPAWTPAETAHYVVDSDARSPAGPVIVPFEDRADAEAFTDDCGGRVVDWETVRARKPPTDDPAAAVRAQVEQRASRADERVAAAREHRDRPVSVVVGRDVATVRAAIDRAPPNTTIRVPTATTVGNVTVDKPVTLRGESTRLDGGGDGTVLRVTADRVGVVGFEIVGVGNATVGESTDDDSSWDAPVRQGYGQSDAALAATNVSGLFVANVSVETPASGFVLVGTPGAVVENVTVDGTDDWRDGFMGVVGMDEPIVVQHSTFTDGRDGVYLHRADGTVLRNNTFRRNRFGTHLMYTSDALIADNRARDQSHAGIVVMTDPSGNAIVGNDVRRARSGILTAGSGSYVGHNVVVGTERGLSTNAGRSLYEHNVLADNAVGVIAATIVPSNRVVENDFVANDRHATSRPGPMRIYTHDGRGNYWSGAYDLDGGAPTLSRPYSPTDSVDRRLHRRDAAVVLGEAPSVHALRSLRGTTPGFRSASIVDTAPLTEPANPKLLATATNETTDGGVSP
;
A
#
# COMPACT_ATOMS: atom_id res chain seq x y z
N MET A 1 -66.81 -10.73 -52.38
CA MET A 1 -65.38 -10.70 -51.99
C MET A 1 -64.98 -9.24 -51.90
N GLY A 2 -65.06 -8.68 -50.69
CA GLY A 2 -64.85 -7.25 -50.45
C GLY A 2 -63.36 -6.92 -50.41
N SER A 3 -62.93 -6.00 -51.26
CA SER A 3 -61.63 -5.37 -51.23
C SER A 3 -61.48 -4.57 -49.92
N SER A 4 -60.63 -5.04 -49.01
CA SER A 4 -60.25 -4.25 -47.85
C SER A 4 -59.37 -3.09 -48.32
N GLU A 5 -59.96 -1.90 -48.46
CA GLU A 5 -59.22 -0.66 -48.66
C GLU A 5 -58.35 -0.40 -47.43
N THR A 6 -57.04 -0.42 -47.64
CA THR A 6 -56.06 -0.04 -46.61
C THR A 6 -56.20 1.46 -46.33
N THR A 7 -56.79 1.80 -45.19
CA THR A 7 -56.92 3.18 -44.71
C THR A 7 -55.55 3.85 -44.58
N GLY A 8 -55.44 5.14 -44.95
CA GLY A 8 -54.16 5.87 -45.04
C GLY A 8 -53.28 5.85 -43.79
N TRP A 9 -53.85 5.56 -42.61
CA TRP A 9 -53.09 5.38 -41.37
C TRP A 9 -52.26 4.09 -41.33
N GLN A 10 -52.71 3.03 -42.01
CA GLN A 10 -51.96 1.78 -42.17
C GLN A 10 -50.74 1.97 -43.06
N TRP A 11 -50.85 2.79 -44.12
CA TRP A 11 -49.71 3.20 -44.94
C TRP A 11 -48.71 4.05 -44.15
N LEU A 12 -49.20 4.92 -43.26
CA LEU A 12 -48.37 5.73 -42.39
C LEU A 12 -47.63 4.88 -41.34
N ALA A 13 -48.29 3.86 -40.78
CA ALA A 13 -47.69 2.92 -39.86
C ALA A 13 -46.65 2.00 -40.53
N ILE A 14 -46.95 1.51 -41.74
CA ILE A 14 -45.99 0.73 -42.55
C ILE A 14 -44.79 1.61 -42.94
N ALA A 15 -45.01 2.87 -43.31
CA ALA A 15 -43.93 3.81 -43.59
C ALA A 15 -43.09 4.11 -42.35
N LEU A 16 -43.69 4.27 -41.17
CA LEU A 16 -42.96 4.46 -39.91
C LEU A 16 -42.17 3.22 -39.50
N VAL A 17 -42.72 2.02 -39.68
CA VAL A 17 -42.01 0.76 -39.42
C VAL A 17 -40.89 0.56 -40.43
N ALA A 18 -41.10 0.91 -41.70
CA ALA A 18 -40.06 0.85 -42.72
C ALA A 18 -38.96 1.89 -42.46
N VAL A 19 -39.30 3.10 -42.03
CA VAL A 19 -38.32 4.13 -41.63
C VAL A 19 -37.60 3.71 -40.36
N ALA A 20 -38.27 3.15 -39.36
CA ALA A 20 -37.64 2.62 -38.16
C ALA A 20 -36.73 1.42 -38.50
N ALA A 21 -37.16 0.53 -39.38
CA ALA A 21 -36.35 -0.57 -39.87
C ALA A 21 -35.16 -0.06 -40.67
N VAL A 22 -35.32 0.96 -41.52
CA VAL A 22 -34.22 1.59 -42.25
C VAL A 22 -33.30 2.36 -41.33
N VAL A 23 -33.78 3.00 -40.25
CA VAL A 23 -32.95 3.68 -39.25
C VAL A 23 -32.20 2.66 -38.38
N VAL A 24 -32.83 1.55 -38.02
CA VAL A 24 -32.19 0.45 -37.31
C VAL A 24 -31.17 -0.23 -38.22
N THR A 25 -31.54 -0.55 -39.45
CA THR A 25 -30.62 -1.14 -40.44
C THR A 25 -29.52 -0.16 -40.78
N ALA A 26 -29.77 1.14 -40.93
CA ALA A 26 -28.78 2.19 -41.14
C ALA A 26 -27.91 2.44 -39.91
N ALA A 27 -28.41 2.22 -38.69
CA ALA A 27 -27.60 2.22 -37.48
C ALA A 27 -26.72 0.96 -37.35
N PHE A 28 -27.09 -0.13 -38.04
CA PHE A 28 -26.30 -1.36 -38.13
C PHE A 28 -25.47 -1.48 -39.43
N THR A 29 -25.72 -0.65 -40.45
CA THR A 29 -24.95 -0.54 -41.71
C THR A 29 -24.12 0.74 -41.79
N ALA A 30 -24.30 1.69 -40.87
CA ALA A 30 -23.29 2.68 -40.57
C ALA A 30 -22.07 1.88 -40.09
N ASP A 31 -21.00 2.00 -40.86
CA ASP A 31 -19.78 1.21 -40.78
C ASP A 31 -19.34 0.93 -39.33
N ALA A 32 -19.73 -0.25 -38.82
CA ALA A 32 -19.31 -0.76 -37.52
C ALA A 32 -17.99 -1.53 -37.64
N GLY A 33 -17.16 -1.21 -38.64
CA GLY A 33 -15.81 -1.71 -38.74
C GLY A 33 -14.90 -0.76 -39.52
N SER A 34 -14.17 0.13 -38.82
CA SER A 34 -12.79 0.49 -39.25
C SER A 34 -12.05 1.55 -38.42
N ALA A 35 -12.62 2.20 -37.40
CA ALA A 35 -11.79 2.99 -36.48
C ALA A 35 -11.43 2.16 -35.25
N ARG A 36 -10.32 1.39 -35.33
CA ARG A 36 -9.65 0.97 -34.08
C ARG A 36 -9.35 2.24 -33.30
N PRO A 37 -9.71 2.33 -32.01
CA PRO A 37 -9.46 3.54 -31.24
C PRO A 37 -7.95 3.83 -31.25
N GLU A 38 -7.57 5.07 -31.57
CA GLU A 38 -6.17 5.46 -31.61
C GLU A 38 -5.60 5.55 -30.18
N PRO A 39 -4.30 5.24 -30.00
CA PRO A 39 -3.60 5.44 -28.73
C PRO A 39 -3.73 6.88 -28.23
N VAL A 40 -3.72 7.05 -26.90
CA VAL A 40 -3.79 8.37 -26.26
C VAL A 40 -2.42 8.78 -25.70
N ALA A 41 -2.34 9.98 -25.14
CA ALA A 41 -1.17 10.33 -24.33
C ALA A 41 -1.21 9.51 -23.02
N TYR A 42 -0.08 8.92 -22.65
CA TYR A 42 -0.06 7.95 -21.55
C TYR A 42 -0.49 8.53 -20.19
N ASP A 43 -0.27 9.82 -19.96
CA ASP A 43 -0.71 10.56 -18.77
C ASP A 43 -2.24 10.78 -18.71
N GLU A 44 -2.95 10.56 -19.81
CA GLU A 44 -4.42 10.55 -19.86
C GLU A 44 -5.01 9.16 -19.54
N THR A 45 -4.16 8.14 -19.39
CA THR A 45 -4.59 6.78 -19.06
C THR A 45 -4.81 6.59 -17.55
N VAL A 46 -5.56 5.54 -17.20
CA VAL A 46 -5.56 5.00 -15.84
C VAL A 46 -4.33 4.12 -15.68
N GLY A 47 -3.21 4.74 -15.26
CA GLY A 47 -1.92 4.08 -15.11
C GLY A 47 -1.88 3.02 -14.00
N VAL A 48 -1.29 1.87 -14.30
CA VAL A 48 -0.97 0.79 -13.37
C VAL A 48 0.39 0.18 -13.71
N GLY A 49 1.17 -0.27 -12.72
CA GLY A 49 2.29 -1.20 -12.97
C GLY A 49 3.61 -0.88 -12.29
N LEU A 50 3.92 0.37 -12.00
CA LEU A 50 5.12 0.79 -11.26
C LEU A 50 4.76 1.45 -9.95
N THR A 51 5.66 1.33 -8.97
CA THR A 51 5.57 2.13 -7.75
C THR A 51 5.88 3.59 -8.05
N MET A 52 5.31 4.52 -7.29
CA MET A 52 5.60 5.95 -7.48
C MET A 52 7.10 6.27 -7.35
N GLU A 53 7.83 5.57 -6.48
CA GLU A 53 9.29 5.73 -6.36
C GLU A 53 10.00 5.38 -7.67
N ALA A 54 9.79 4.16 -8.18
CA ALA A 54 10.36 3.72 -9.46
C ALA A 54 10.03 4.68 -10.62
N GLU A 55 8.83 5.27 -10.65
CA GLU A 55 8.50 6.29 -11.64
C GLU A 55 9.32 7.58 -11.47
N GLN A 56 9.52 8.05 -10.24
CA GLN A 56 10.31 9.26 -9.98
C GLN A 56 11.80 9.03 -10.27
N ILE A 57 12.35 7.86 -9.90
CA ILE A 57 13.72 7.45 -10.25
C ILE A 57 13.87 7.44 -11.78
N ALA A 58 12.96 6.77 -12.49
CA ALA A 58 13.02 6.71 -13.95
C ALA A 58 12.97 8.10 -14.59
N ARG A 59 12.09 8.99 -14.11
CA ARG A 59 12.01 10.38 -14.61
C ARG A 59 13.29 11.16 -14.32
N ALA A 60 13.87 11.01 -13.13
CA ALA A 60 15.09 11.72 -12.74
C ALA A 60 16.33 11.24 -13.53
N GLU A 61 16.39 9.95 -13.86
CA GLU A 61 17.47 9.35 -14.66
C GLU A 61 17.26 9.48 -16.17
N GLY A 62 16.09 9.97 -16.62
CA GLY A 62 15.72 9.97 -18.04
C GLY A 62 15.51 8.55 -18.61
N ALA A 63 15.26 7.57 -17.74
CA ALA A 63 15.03 6.19 -18.14
C ALA A 63 13.66 6.04 -18.82
N SER A 64 13.64 5.29 -19.91
CA SER A 64 12.44 4.94 -20.67
C SER A 64 11.85 3.64 -20.14
N ILE A 65 10.53 3.62 -19.97
CA ILE A 65 9.79 2.45 -19.49
C ILE A 65 8.86 1.99 -20.61
N PRO A 66 8.95 0.74 -21.09
CA PRO A 66 8.00 0.21 -22.06
C PRO A 66 6.58 0.23 -21.50
N ARG A 67 5.66 0.81 -22.26
CA ARG A 67 4.26 1.00 -21.85
C ARG A 67 3.31 0.25 -22.77
N ALA A 68 2.10 0.05 -22.27
CA ALA A 68 1.00 -0.49 -23.05
C ALA A 68 -0.32 0.21 -22.74
N GLU A 69 -1.22 0.25 -23.71
CA GLU A 69 -2.58 0.76 -23.57
C GLU A 69 -3.60 -0.30 -23.95
N VAL A 70 -4.65 -0.42 -23.14
CA VAL A 70 -5.77 -1.34 -23.42
C VAL A 70 -7.09 -0.58 -23.42
N PHE A 71 -7.81 -0.73 -24.55
CA PHE A 71 -9.16 -0.23 -24.74
C PHE A 71 -10.13 -1.38 -24.47
N TYR A 72 -11.07 -1.19 -23.56
CA TYR A 72 -12.00 -2.23 -23.13
C TYR A 72 -13.44 -1.92 -23.54
N SER A 73 -14.17 -2.92 -24.01
CA SER A 73 -15.54 -2.76 -24.51
C SER A 73 -16.57 -2.26 -23.47
N GLN A 74 -16.35 -2.51 -22.19
CA GLN A 74 -17.26 -2.10 -21.11
C GLN A 74 -16.63 -1.11 -20.13
N PHE A 75 -15.49 -0.51 -20.50
CA PHE A 75 -14.82 0.47 -19.65
C PHE A 75 -14.47 1.73 -20.44
N ARG A 76 -14.98 2.86 -19.96
CA ARG A 76 -14.91 4.14 -20.67
C ARG A 76 -13.54 4.82 -20.66
N TYR A 77 -12.60 4.32 -19.84
CA TYR A 77 -11.26 4.89 -19.69
C TYR A 77 -10.23 3.93 -20.27
N VAL A 78 -9.15 4.47 -20.84
CA VAL A 78 -8.01 3.69 -21.32
C VAL A 78 -7.18 3.25 -20.12
N VAL A 79 -6.79 1.98 -20.07
CA VAL A 79 -5.93 1.45 -19.00
C VAL A 79 -4.49 1.41 -19.51
N GLY A 80 -3.60 2.15 -18.85
CA GLY A 80 -2.18 2.18 -19.16
C GLY A 80 -1.40 1.22 -18.26
N TYR A 81 -0.55 0.38 -18.84
CA TYR A 81 0.34 -0.53 -18.11
C TYR A 81 1.79 -0.09 -18.28
N SER A 82 2.50 0.09 -17.17
CA SER A 82 3.95 0.27 -17.15
C SER A 82 4.59 -1.10 -17.03
N GLY A 83 5.18 -1.61 -18.13
CA GLY A 83 5.70 -2.97 -18.26
C GLY A 83 4.76 -3.93 -19.02
N ILE A 84 5.32 -4.66 -19.98
CA ILE A 84 4.58 -5.60 -20.85
C ILE A 84 4.21 -6.89 -20.10
N ASP A 85 5.06 -7.34 -19.17
CA ASP A 85 4.76 -8.44 -18.25
C ASP A 85 3.49 -8.18 -17.42
N ARG A 86 3.30 -6.92 -17.00
CA ARG A 86 2.12 -6.47 -16.25
C ARG A 86 0.88 -6.46 -17.13
N LEU A 87 1.00 -6.01 -18.37
CA LEU A 87 -0.06 -6.12 -19.37
C LEU A 87 -0.50 -7.57 -19.55
N VAL A 88 0.44 -8.49 -19.82
CA VAL A 88 0.15 -9.92 -20.04
C VAL A 88 -0.58 -10.51 -18.83
N SER A 89 -0.07 -10.26 -17.62
CA SER A 89 -0.73 -10.69 -16.37
C SER A 89 -2.19 -10.22 -16.31
N ALA A 90 -2.42 -8.96 -16.69
CA ALA A 90 -3.75 -8.37 -16.65
C ALA A 90 -4.67 -8.94 -17.73
N LEU A 91 -4.14 -9.30 -18.90
CA LEU A 91 -4.86 -9.90 -20.04
C LEU A 91 -5.22 -11.39 -19.86
N ASP A 92 -4.68 -12.08 -18.85
CA ASP A 92 -5.04 -13.48 -18.57
C ASP A 92 -5.89 -13.70 -17.28
N ALA A 93 -6.08 -12.68 -16.43
CA ALA A 93 -7.02 -12.67 -15.30
C ALA A 93 -8.48 -13.18 -15.57
N PRO A 94 -8.99 -14.19 -14.85
CA PRO A 94 -10.30 -14.84 -15.11
C PRO A 94 -11.54 -13.94 -14.97
N ALA A 95 -11.54 -13.01 -14.02
CA ALA A 95 -12.70 -12.15 -13.72
C ALA A 95 -12.86 -10.98 -14.71
N ARG A 96 -11.89 -10.74 -15.59
CA ARG A 96 -11.82 -9.52 -16.41
C ARG A 96 -13.03 -9.34 -17.32
N ALA A 97 -13.47 -10.39 -18.00
CA ALA A 97 -14.59 -10.30 -18.95
C ALA A 97 -15.86 -9.77 -18.27
N SER A 98 -16.07 -10.10 -16.99
CA SER A 98 -17.21 -9.61 -16.20
C SER A 98 -17.03 -8.18 -15.67
N GLN A 99 -15.78 -7.72 -15.53
CA GLN A 99 -15.42 -6.42 -14.96
C GLN A 99 -15.25 -5.34 -16.04
N PHE A 100 -14.57 -5.65 -17.14
CA PHE A 100 -14.17 -4.71 -18.20
C PHE A 100 -14.70 -5.09 -19.59
N GLY A 101 -15.27 -6.29 -19.76
CA GLY A 101 -15.57 -6.83 -21.10
C GLY A 101 -14.32 -7.39 -21.79
N TYR A 102 -14.36 -7.47 -23.12
CA TYR A 102 -13.22 -7.88 -23.95
C TYR A 102 -12.37 -6.68 -24.40
N PRO A 103 -11.05 -6.86 -24.61
CA PRO A 103 -10.19 -5.83 -25.18
C PRO A 103 -10.58 -5.57 -26.64
N LEU A 104 -10.72 -4.30 -27.00
CA LEU A 104 -11.01 -3.79 -28.34
C LEU A 104 -9.73 -3.52 -29.14
N ALA A 105 -8.70 -3.01 -28.46
CA ALA A 105 -7.38 -2.74 -29.01
C ALA A 105 -6.34 -2.79 -27.89
N VAL A 106 -5.14 -3.27 -28.23
CA VAL A 106 -3.98 -3.33 -27.34
C VAL A 106 -2.80 -2.73 -28.10
N TYR A 107 -2.22 -1.67 -27.54
CA TYR A 107 -1.05 -1.00 -28.09
C TYR A 107 0.13 -1.13 -27.13
N VAL A 108 1.34 -1.18 -27.68
CA VAL A 108 2.60 -1.19 -26.94
C VAL A 108 3.54 -0.12 -27.48
N SER A 109 4.42 0.39 -26.63
CA SER A 109 5.45 1.35 -27.04
C SER A 109 6.33 0.77 -28.13
N ASP A 110 6.54 1.51 -29.21
CA ASP A 110 7.42 1.14 -30.31
C ASP A 110 8.75 1.86 -30.19
N TYR A 111 9.81 1.08 -29.96
CA TYR A 111 11.18 1.56 -29.90
C TYR A 111 11.87 1.56 -31.27
N GLY A 112 11.17 1.19 -32.35
CA GLY A 112 11.60 1.40 -33.72
C GLY A 112 11.72 2.90 -34.03
N GLY A 113 12.85 3.32 -34.61
CA GLY A 113 13.08 4.73 -34.96
C GLY A 113 13.50 5.67 -33.81
N VAL A 114 13.70 5.18 -32.58
CA VAL A 114 14.38 5.92 -31.52
C VAL A 114 15.74 5.31 -31.23
N SER A 115 16.74 6.14 -30.95
CA SER A 115 18.04 5.60 -30.51
C SER A 115 17.92 5.14 -29.07
N VAL A 116 18.24 3.86 -28.85
CA VAL A 116 18.16 3.21 -27.54
C VAL A 116 19.56 2.95 -27.01
N ASP A 117 19.80 3.28 -25.75
CA ASP A 117 21.05 2.97 -25.06
C ASP A 117 20.77 2.16 -23.79
N CYS A 118 21.60 1.13 -23.58
CA CYS A 118 21.59 0.21 -22.44
C CYS A 118 22.89 0.29 -21.60
N SER A 119 23.70 1.35 -21.78
CA SER A 119 25.05 1.45 -21.22
C SER A 119 25.12 1.73 -19.70
N ALA A 120 26.27 1.35 -19.12
CA ALA A 120 26.73 1.44 -17.72
C ALA A 120 25.63 1.37 -16.62
N GLY A 121 24.97 0.22 -16.53
CA GLY A 121 23.99 -0.10 -15.47
C GLY A 121 22.78 -0.90 -15.98
N GLY A 122 22.62 -0.99 -17.31
CA GLY A 122 21.50 -1.68 -17.95
C GLY A 122 20.21 -0.85 -17.97
N SER A 123 20.22 0.42 -17.58
CA SER A 123 19.02 1.27 -17.60
C SER A 123 18.64 1.60 -19.05
N LEU A 124 17.40 1.30 -19.43
CA LEU A 124 16.88 1.58 -20.77
C LEU A 124 16.67 3.10 -20.93
N SER A 125 17.31 3.71 -21.91
CA SER A 125 17.08 5.12 -22.27
C SER A 125 16.71 5.23 -23.74
N ALA A 126 15.90 6.24 -24.08
CA ALA A 126 15.47 6.51 -25.46
C ALA A 126 15.61 8.01 -25.76
N SER A 127 16.07 8.35 -26.96
CA SER A 127 16.28 9.75 -27.36
C SER A 127 14.99 10.56 -27.55
N ALA A 128 13.84 9.88 -27.66
CA ALA A 128 12.52 10.49 -27.75
C ALA A 128 11.46 9.56 -27.13
N THR A 129 10.25 10.08 -26.94
CA THR A 129 9.10 9.27 -26.52
C THR A 129 8.80 8.24 -27.62
N PRO A 130 8.82 6.93 -27.30
CA PRO A 130 8.47 5.86 -28.25
C PRO A 130 7.09 6.07 -28.87
N ALA A 131 6.92 5.65 -30.12
CA ALA A 131 5.62 5.64 -30.79
C ALA A 131 4.74 4.51 -30.23
N TRP A 132 3.60 4.24 -30.86
CA TRP A 132 2.68 3.17 -30.47
C TRP A 132 2.47 2.21 -31.64
N THR A 133 2.56 0.91 -31.37
CA THR A 133 2.28 -0.15 -32.36
C THR A 133 1.29 -1.18 -31.79
N PRO A 134 0.43 -1.83 -32.61
CA PRO A 134 -0.47 -2.88 -32.14
C PRO A 134 0.30 -4.07 -31.55
N ALA A 135 -0.08 -4.51 -30.35
CA ALA A 135 0.63 -5.56 -29.62
C ALA A 135 0.70 -6.90 -30.38
N GLU A 136 -0.38 -7.25 -31.09
CA GLU A 136 -0.47 -8.53 -31.80
C GLU A 136 0.51 -8.66 -32.98
N THR A 137 0.92 -7.54 -33.57
CA THR A 137 1.81 -7.50 -34.74
C THR A 137 3.24 -7.11 -34.39
N ALA A 138 3.48 -6.63 -33.17
CA ALA A 138 4.80 -6.20 -32.71
C ALA A 138 5.77 -7.37 -32.51
N HIS A 139 7.05 -7.04 -32.54
CA HIS A 139 8.16 -7.90 -32.17
C HIS A 139 8.72 -7.49 -30.81
N TYR A 140 9.11 -8.46 -29.99
CA TYR A 140 9.52 -8.19 -28.61
C TYR A 140 10.91 -8.72 -28.35
N VAL A 141 11.77 -7.89 -27.78
CA VAL A 141 13.06 -8.33 -27.25
C VAL A 141 12.91 -8.66 -25.79
N VAL A 142 13.38 -9.86 -25.44
CA VAL A 142 13.30 -10.43 -24.11
C VAL A 142 14.66 -10.97 -23.68
N ASP A 143 14.88 -11.08 -22.37
CA ASP A 143 16.12 -11.56 -21.77
C ASP A 143 17.36 -10.74 -22.20
N SER A 144 17.16 -9.45 -22.50
CA SER A 144 18.23 -8.48 -22.81
C SER A 144 18.81 -7.86 -21.53
N ASP A 145 19.87 -7.08 -21.69
CA ASP A 145 20.48 -6.33 -20.58
C ASP A 145 19.67 -5.09 -20.16
N ALA A 146 18.60 -4.76 -20.89
CA ALA A 146 17.74 -3.63 -20.61
C ALA A 146 16.88 -3.81 -19.34
N ARG A 147 16.86 -2.77 -18.52
CA ARG A 147 16.23 -2.71 -17.21
C ARG A 147 15.55 -1.35 -17.02
N SER A 148 14.54 -1.35 -16.18
CA SER A 148 13.96 -0.17 -15.53
C SER A 148 14.32 -0.21 -14.04
N PRO A 149 14.00 0.84 -13.26
CA PRO A 149 14.13 0.79 -11.80
C PRO A 149 13.34 -0.37 -11.14
N ALA A 150 12.34 -0.93 -11.82
CA ALA A 150 11.59 -2.10 -11.34
C ALA A 150 12.15 -3.46 -11.80
N GLY A 151 13.27 -3.48 -12.54
CA GLY A 151 13.93 -4.70 -13.00
C GLY A 151 13.97 -4.87 -14.52
N PRO A 152 14.27 -6.09 -15.02
CA PRO A 152 14.36 -6.39 -16.45
C PRO A 152 13.08 -6.02 -17.20
N VAL A 153 13.21 -5.53 -18.44
CA VAL A 153 12.07 -5.09 -19.25
C VAL A 153 11.97 -5.87 -20.56
N ILE A 154 10.74 -6.01 -21.04
CA ILE A 154 10.43 -6.51 -22.39
C ILE A 154 10.28 -5.28 -23.30
N VAL A 155 11.08 -5.21 -24.37
CA VAL A 155 11.13 -4.03 -25.25
C VAL A 155 10.40 -4.34 -26.57
N PRO A 156 9.30 -3.63 -26.90
CA PRO A 156 8.56 -3.84 -28.15
C PRO A 156 9.08 -2.99 -29.32
N PHE A 157 8.91 -3.52 -30.53
CA PHE A 157 9.25 -2.90 -31.81
C PHE A 157 8.17 -3.23 -32.85
N GLU A 158 7.80 -2.26 -33.69
CA GLU A 158 6.94 -2.51 -34.85
C GLU A 158 7.66 -3.40 -35.88
N ASP A 159 8.91 -3.04 -36.20
CA ASP A 159 9.72 -3.72 -37.21
C ASP A 159 10.69 -4.74 -36.61
N ARG A 160 10.74 -5.93 -37.20
CA ARG A 160 11.63 -7.00 -36.75
C ARG A 160 13.11 -6.63 -36.86
N ALA A 161 13.49 -5.90 -37.91
CA ALA A 161 14.87 -5.49 -38.15
C ALA A 161 15.38 -4.58 -37.03
N ASP A 162 14.54 -3.69 -36.51
CA ASP A 162 14.87 -2.81 -35.39
C ASP A 162 15.04 -3.60 -34.09
N ALA A 163 14.18 -4.60 -33.86
CA ALA A 163 14.34 -5.52 -32.73
C ALA A 163 15.65 -6.32 -32.80
N GLU A 164 16.04 -6.79 -34.00
CA GLU A 164 17.30 -7.50 -34.21
C GLU A 164 18.51 -6.58 -34.01
N ALA A 165 18.45 -5.34 -34.52
CA ALA A 165 19.48 -4.33 -34.26
C ALA A 165 19.62 -4.02 -32.76
N PHE A 166 18.50 -3.89 -32.02
CA PHE A 166 18.55 -3.72 -30.57
C PHE A 166 19.22 -4.91 -29.87
N THR A 167 19.00 -6.15 -30.35
CA THR A 167 19.70 -7.32 -29.76
C THR A 167 21.20 -7.33 -30.01
N ASP A 168 21.68 -6.72 -31.09
CA ASP A 168 23.11 -6.57 -31.35
C ASP A 168 23.78 -5.65 -30.33
N ASP A 169 23.07 -4.60 -29.87
CA ASP A 169 23.58 -3.60 -28.92
C ASP A 169 23.34 -3.98 -27.45
N CYS A 170 22.17 -4.53 -27.12
CA CYS A 170 21.71 -4.77 -25.75
C CYS A 170 21.51 -6.26 -25.39
N GLY A 171 21.85 -7.17 -26.31
CA GLY A 171 21.65 -8.61 -26.13
C GLY A 171 20.18 -9.05 -26.13
N GLY A 172 19.93 -10.28 -25.68
CA GLY A 172 18.59 -10.88 -25.61
C GLY A 172 18.18 -11.61 -26.89
N ARG A 173 16.86 -11.81 -27.06
CA ARG A 173 16.29 -12.53 -28.21
C ARG A 173 14.95 -11.95 -28.65
N VAL A 174 14.70 -11.95 -29.95
CA VAL A 174 13.43 -11.51 -30.55
C VAL A 174 12.38 -12.63 -30.47
N VAL A 175 11.18 -12.30 -30.01
CA VAL A 175 10.02 -13.20 -29.92
C VAL A 175 8.74 -12.52 -30.42
N ASP A 176 7.72 -13.33 -30.69
CA ASP A 176 6.38 -12.84 -31.05
C ASP A 176 5.47 -12.65 -29.82
N TRP A 177 4.31 -12.02 -30.05
CA TRP A 177 3.31 -11.75 -29.01
C TRP A 177 2.83 -13.01 -28.29
N GLU A 178 2.57 -14.10 -29.01
CA GLU A 178 2.12 -15.37 -28.41
C GLU A 178 3.17 -15.96 -27.46
N THR A 179 4.46 -15.85 -27.82
CA THR A 179 5.57 -16.24 -26.94
C THR A 179 5.65 -15.33 -25.70
N VAL A 180 5.40 -14.02 -25.84
CA VAL A 180 5.34 -13.09 -24.70
C VAL A 180 4.16 -13.42 -23.79
N ARG A 181 2.99 -13.75 -24.33
CA ARG A 181 1.82 -14.19 -23.54
C ARG A 181 2.04 -15.52 -22.84
N ALA A 182 2.74 -16.45 -23.49
CA ALA A 182 3.08 -17.74 -22.91
C ALA A 182 4.12 -17.64 -21.77
N ARG A 183 4.89 -16.55 -21.71
CA ARG A 183 5.77 -16.24 -20.58
C ARG A 183 4.90 -15.81 -19.40
N LYS A 184 4.54 -16.79 -18.57
CA LYS A 184 3.98 -16.49 -17.26
C LYS A 184 4.99 -15.65 -16.45
N PRO A 185 4.58 -14.52 -15.87
CA PRO A 185 5.42 -13.83 -14.90
C PRO A 185 5.72 -14.77 -13.71
N PRO A 186 6.85 -14.60 -13.01
CA PRO A 186 7.23 -15.48 -11.90
C PRO A 186 6.23 -15.49 -10.73
N THR A 187 5.29 -14.54 -10.64
CA THR A 187 4.22 -14.53 -9.64
C THR A 187 2.85 -14.21 -10.26
N ASP A 188 2.07 -15.26 -10.53
CA ASP A 188 0.67 -15.13 -11.00
C ASP A 188 -0.21 -14.40 -9.95
N ASP A 189 0.15 -14.43 -8.65
CA ASP A 189 -0.51 -13.72 -7.56
C ASP A 189 0.51 -13.10 -6.57
N PRO A 190 0.86 -11.81 -6.72
CA PRO A 190 1.87 -11.16 -5.86
C PRO A 190 1.42 -11.07 -4.40
N ALA A 191 0.12 -10.89 -4.13
CA ALA A 191 -0.37 -10.78 -2.76
C ALA A 191 -0.34 -12.13 -2.04
N ALA A 192 -0.62 -13.24 -2.74
CA ALA A 192 -0.44 -14.58 -2.19
C ALA A 192 1.03 -14.89 -1.88
N ALA A 193 1.97 -14.42 -2.72
CA ALA A 193 3.40 -14.55 -2.45
C ALA A 193 3.80 -13.80 -1.18
N VAL A 194 3.30 -12.57 -0.98
CA VAL A 194 3.53 -11.79 0.25
C VAL A 194 2.94 -12.49 1.47
N ARG A 195 1.70 -12.99 1.37
CA ARG A 195 1.04 -13.79 2.43
C ARG A 195 1.92 -14.97 2.85
N ALA A 196 2.49 -15.71 1.91
CA ALA A 196 3.35 -16.86 2.19
C ALA A 196 4.72 -16.47 2.82
N GLN A 197 5.14 -15.22 2.66
CA GLN A 197 6.43 -14.72 3.18
C GLN A 197 6.34 -14.07 4.56
N VAL A 198 5.14 -13.89 5.14
CA VAL A 198 4.96 -13.19 6.43
C VAL A 198 5.85 -13.78 7.53
N GLU A 199 5.81 -15.10 7.72
CA GLU A 199 6.62 -15.80 8.73
C GLU A 199 8.12 -15.69 8.45
N GLN A 200 8.52 -15.75 7.18
CA GLN A 200 9.92 -15.58 6.79
C GLN A 200 10.43 -14.16 7.10
N ARG A 201 9.63 -13.13 6.81
CA ARG A 201 9.97 -11.73 7.13
C ARG A 201 10.09 -11.54 8.65
N ALA A 202 9.18 -12.12 9.43
CA ALA A 202 9.26 -12.11 10.88
C ALA A 202 10.54 -12.81 11.40
N SER A 203 10.88 -13.99 10.88
CA SER A 203 12.09 -14.72 11.25
C SER A 203 13.38 -13.95 10.93
N ARG A 204 13.46 -13.31 9.75
CA ARG A 204 14.61 -12.44 9.41
C ARG A 204 14.73 -11.26 10.36
N ALA A 205 13.61 -10.69 10.80
CA ALA A 205 13.62 -9.64 11.81
C ALA A 205 14.08 -10.15 13.18
N ASP A 206 13.69 -11.36 13.58
CA ASP A 206 14.17 -12.01 14.81
C ASP A 206 15.69 -12.22 14.79
N GLU A 207 16.24 -12.70 13.68
CA GLU A 207 17.69 -12.86 13.48
C GLU A 207 18.41 -11.51 13.62
N ARG A 208 17.87 -10.46 12.99
CA ARG A 208 18.42 -9.10 13.06
C ARG A 208 18.37 -8.52 14.47
N VAL A 209 17.27 -8.72 15.19
CA VAL A 209 17.15 -8.34 16.61
C VAL A 209 18.15 -9.10 17.46
N ALA A 210 18.32 -10.41 17.26
CA ALA A 210 19.27 -11.22 18.00
C ALA A 210 20.71 -10.74 17.78
N ALA A 211 21.10 -10.46 16.54
CA ALA A 211 22.42 -9.92 16.20
C ALA A 211 22.65 -8.54 16.83
N ALA A 212 21.66 -7.65 16.79
CA ALA A 212 21.78 -6.31 17.39
C ALA A 212 21.87 -6.36 18.93
N ARG A 213 21.16 -7.30 19.57
CA ARG A 213 21.22 -7.51 21.04
C ARG A 213 22.61 -7.89 21.54
N GLU A 214 23.46 -8.51 20.73
CA GLU A 214 24.86 -8.78 21.13
C GLU A 214 25.60 -7.50 21.53
N HIS A 215 25.20 -6.34 21.01
CA HIS A 215 25.79 -5.06 21.37
C HIS A 215 25.46 -4.66 22.82
N ARG A 216 24.33 -5.12 23.37
CA ARG A 216 23.94 -4.88 24.78
C ARG A 216 24.87 -5.57 25.79
N ASP A 217 25.39 -6.74 25.42
CA ASP A 217 26.03 -7.68 26.35
C ASP A 217 27.57 -7.62 26.32
N ARG A 218 28.12 -6.59 25.67
CA ARG A 218 29.56 -6.33 25.64
C ARG A 218 30.14 -6.11 27.05
N PRO A 219 31.39 -6.53 27.30
CA PRO A 219 32.03 -6.36 28.59
C PRO A 219 32.22 -4.89 28.95
N VAL A 220 31.98 -4.53 30.21
CA VAL A 220 32.19 -3.16 30.71
C VAL A 220 33.69 -2.88 30.80
N SER A 221 34.14 -1.81 30.14
CA SER A 221 35.55 -1.39 30.13
C SER A 221 35.78 -0.07 30.88
N VAL A 222 34.78 0.80 30.90
CA VAL A 222 34.86 2.14 31.53
C VAL A 222 33.55 2.44 32.26
N VAL A 223 33.67 3.01 33.45
CA VAL A 223 32.55 3.49 34.28
C VAL A 223 32.71 4.99 34.51
N VAL A 224 31.73 5.78 34.07
CA VAL A 224 31.71 7.23 34.27
C VAL A 224 31.60 7.56 35.76
N GLY A 225 32.33 8.58 36.21
CA GLY A 225 32.48 8.96 37.62
C GLY A 225 33.52 8.16 38.40
N ARG A 226 33.82 6.91 38.00
CA ARG A 226 34.85 6.07 38.63
C ARG A 226 36.18 6.12 37.87
N ASP A 227 36.14 5.82 36.57
CA ASP A 227 37.34 5.66 35.75
C ASP A 227 37.71 6.96 35.02
N VAL A 228 36.70 7.78 34.71
CA VAL A 228 36.80 9.10 34.06
C VAL A 228 35.61 9.97 34.47
N ALA A 229 35.76 11.30 34.39
CA ALA A 229 34.74 12.24 34.89
C ALA A 229 33.53 12.41 33.96
N THR A 230 33.68 12.26 32.64
CA THR A 230 32.64 12.58 31.65
C THR A 230 32.37 11.43 30.68
N VAL A 231 31.18 11.42 30.07
CA VAL A 231 30.82 10.44 29.02
C VAL A 231 31.75 10.56 27.81
N ARG A 232 32.10 11.79 27.37
CA ARG A 232 33.04 11.98 26.25
C ARG A 232 34.41 11.37 26.55
N ALA A 233 34.97 11.64 27.73
CA ALA A 233 36.24 11.02 28.14
C ALA A 233 36.14 9.49 28.24
N ALA A 234 34.96 8.96 28.56
CA ALA A 234 34.73 7.52 28.56
C ALA A 234 34.70 6.93 27.15
N ILE A 235 34.08 7.62 26.19
CA ILE A 235 34.09 7.23 24.77
C ILE A 235 35.52 7.25 24.23
N ASP A 236 36.31 8.27 24.55
CA ASP A 236 37.72 8.38 24.14
C ASP A 236 38.56 7.23 24.71
N ARG A 237 38.37 6.90 26.00
CA ARG A 237 39.13 5.87 26.71
C ARG A 237 38.71 4.44 26.39
N ALA A 238 37.42 4.19 26.16
CA ALA A 238 36.90 2.84 25.99
C ALA A 238 37.48 2.18 24.73
N PRO A 239 37.93 0.92 24.80
CA PRO A 239 38.24 0.15 23.62
C PRO A 239 36.99 -0.09 22.75
N PRO A 240 37.13 -0.16 21.41
CA PRO A 240 36.06 -0.64 20.53
C PRO A 240 35.41 -1.94 21.02
N ASN A 241 34.11 -2.09 20.78
CA ASN A 241 33.27 -3.25 21.14
C ASN A 241 33.20 -3.53 22.64
N THR A 242 33.30 -2.48 23.48
CA THR A 242 33.10 -2.59 24.92
C THR A 242 31.96 -1.69 25.40
N THR A 243 31.54 -1.88 26.65
CA THR A 243 30.48 -1.11 27.28
C THR A 243 31.05 -0.01 28.17
N ILE A 244 30.49 1.18 28.02
CA ILE A 244 30.62 2.31 28.92
C ILE A 244 29.39 2.34 29.82
N ARG A 245 29.58 2.13 31.12
CA ARG A 245 28.50 2.23 32.10
C ARG A 245 28.39 3.66 32.60
N VAL A 246 27.18 4.23 32.53
CA VAL A 246 26.87 5.60 32.97
C VAL A 246 25.91 5.52 34.16
N PRO A 247 26.37 5.76 35.41
CA PRO A 247 25.51 5.69 36.60
C PRO A 247 24.45 6.81 36.65
N THR A 248 23.33 6.55 37.33
CA THR A 248 22.13 7.43 37.41
C THR A 248 22.41 8.86 37.88
N ALA A 249 23.43 9.08 38.71
CA ALA A 249 23.79 10.41 39.25
C ALA A 249 24.52 11.33 38.26
N THR A 250 24.65 10.93 37.00
CA THR A 250 25.38 11.70 35.97
C THR A 250 24.39 12.43 35.08
N THR A 251 24.38 13.77 35.13
CA THR A 251 23.73 14.58 34.08
C THR A 251 24.69 14.71 32.91
N VAL A 252 24.21 14.32 31.73
CA VAL A 252 24.99 14.36 30.50
C VAL A 252 24.28 15.29 29.52
N GLY A 253 25.01 16.28 29.01
CA GLY A 253 24.54 17.11 27.90
C GLY A 253 24.63 16.37 26.56
N ASN A 254 24.75 17.12 25.47
CA ASN A 254 24.82 16.51 24.13
C ASN A 254 26.07 15.62 23.97
N VAL A 255 25.88 14.42 23.41
CA VAL A 255 26.93 13.40 23.24
C VAL A 255 27.02 12.96 21.79
N THR A 256 28.25 12.92 21.26
CA THR A 256 28.56 12.23 20.01
C THR A 256 29.28 10.90 20.29
N VAL A 257 28.74 9.82 19.74
CA VAL A 257 29.30 8.46 19.78
C VAL A 257 29.89 8.11 18.42
N ASP A 258 31.21 8.29 18.33
CA ASP A 258 32.06 8.14 17.14
C ASP A 258 32.95 6.90 17.20
N LYS A 259 32.64 5.98 18.13
CA LYS A 259 33.35 4.71 18.33
C LYS A 259 32.33 3.59 18.51
N PRO A 260 32.59 2.36 18.01
CA PRO A 260 31.68 1.21 18.16
C PRO A 260 31.64 0.73 19.63
N VAL A 261 30.92 1.43 20.49
CA VAL A 261 30.79 1.14 21.93
C VAL A 261 29.33 1.03 22.31
N THR A 262 29.07 0.48 23.50
CA THR A 262 27.74 0.46 24.09
C THR A 262 27.67 1.46 25.23
N LEU A 263 26.82 2.46 25.11
CA LEU A 263 26.42 3.31 26.23
C LEU A 263 25.32 2.59 27.01
N ARG A 264 25.57 2.30 28.28
CA ARG A 264 24.61 1.63 29.16
C ARG A 264 24.34 2.48 30.39
N GLY A 265 23.16 3.09 30.43
CA GLY A 265 22.61 3.78 31.57
C GLY A 265 21.89 2.83 32.54
N GLU A 266 21.61 3.35 33.74
CA GLU A 266 20.79 2.71 34.77
C GLU A 266 19.61 3.63 35.07
N SER A 267 18.77 3.84 34.06
CA SER A 267 17.78 4.93 34.03
C SER A 267 18.47 6.29 34.19
N THR A 268 19.58 6.46 33.48
CA THR A 268 20.40 7.66 33.57
C THR A 268 19.80 8.75 32.68
N ARG A 269 19.71 9.97 33.21
CA ARG A 269 19.14 11.12 32.50
C ARG A 269 20.17 11.79 31.59
N LEU A 270 19.88 11.83 30.29
CA LEU A 270 20.55 12.66 29.29
C LEU A 270 19.67 13.89 29.05
N ASP A 271 20.19 15.08 29.34
CA ASP A 271 19.43 16.34 29.26
C ASP A 271 20.12 17.28 28.27
N GLY A 272 19.51 17.45 27.10
CA GLY A 272 20.07 18.31 26.04
C GLY A 272 19.89 19.81 26.28
N GLY A 273 19.24 20.22 27.38
CA GLY A 273 19.04 21.63 27.71
C GLY A 273 18.07 22.38 26.80
N GLY A 274 17.32 21.67 25.95
CA GLY A 274 16.39 22.23 24.98
C GLY A 274 17.06 22.71 23.69
N ASP A 275 18.30 22.28 23.43
CA ASP A 275 19.08 22.72 22.27
C ASP A 275 19.62 21.53 21.47
N GLY A 276 19.07 21.39 20.26
CA GLY A 276 19.56 20.43 19.28
C GLY A 276 19.22 18.96 19.59
N THR A 277 19.96 18.09 18.91
CA THR A 277 19.93 16.63 19.13
C THR A 277 20.79 16.23 20.33
N VAL A 278 20.24 15.40 21.22
CA VAL A 278 20.92 15.00 22.48
C VAL A 278 22.02 13.96 22.24
N LEU A 279 21.72 12.89 21.49
CA LEU A 279 22.69 11.84 21.20
C LEU A 279 22.90 11.69 19.69
N ARG A 280 24.13 11.93 19.20
CA ARG A 280 24.51 11.74 17.80
C ARG A 280 25.36 10.48 17.66
N VAL A 281 24.95 9.55 16.82
CA VAL A 281 25.69 8.33 16.52
C VAL A 281 26.32 8.44 15.13
N THR A 282 27.64 8.35 15.07
CA THR A 282 28.42 8.45 13.82
C THR A 282 29.36 7.25 13.62
N ALA A 283 29.26 6.23 14.46
CA ALA A 283 29.98 4.98 14.31
C ALA A 283 29.03 3.78 14.22
N ASP A 284 29.48 2.75 13.49
CA ASP A 284 28.80 1.47 13.39
C ASP A 284 28.72 0.75 14.74
N ARG A 285 27.75 -0.16 14.84
CA ARG A 285 27.60 -1.13 15.93
C ARG A 285 27.56 -0.48 17.30
N VAL A 286 26.93 0.68 17.41
CA VAL A 286 26.71 1.39 18.67
C VAL A 286 25.48 0.82 19.38
N GLY A 287 25.60 0.59 20.69
CA GLY A 287 24.47 0.25 21.55
C GLY A 287 24.11 1.42 22.46
N VAL A 288 22.83 1.75 22.60
CA VAL A 288 22.33 2.76 23.55
C VAL A 288 21.22 2.12 24.38
N VAL A 289 21.46 1.96 25.68
CA VAL A 289 20.57 1.18 26.54
C VAL A 289 20.33 1.86 27.89
N GLY A 290 19.07 1.95 28.33
CA GLY A 290 18.75 2.31 29.72
C GLY A 290 18.86 3.79 30.06
N PHE A 291 18.43 4.67 29.15
CA PHE A 291 18.48 6.13 29.32
C PHE A 291 17.08 6.76 29.37
N GLU A 292 16.97 7.85 30.12
CA GLU A 292 15.88 8.82 30.02
C GLU A 292 16.44 10.03 29.26
N ILE A 293 15.88 10.37 28.10
CA ILE A 293 16.36 11.47 27.27
C ILE A 293 15.32 12.58 27.27
N VAL A 294 15.75 13.78 27.65
CA VAL A 294 14.92 14.98 27.76
C VAL A 294 15.69 16.19 27.24
N GLY A 295 15.02 17.34 27.16
CA GLY A 295 15.66 18.58 26.72
C GLY A 295 16.13 18.50 25.27
N VAL A 296 15.40 17.76 24.41
CA VAL A 296 15.60 17.79 22.96
C VAL A 296 15.21 19.19 22.45
N GLY A 297 15.95 19.72 21.49
CA GLY A 297 15.57 20.94 20.76
C GLY A 297 14.23 20.80 20.03
N ASN A 298 13.70 21.92 19.54
CA ASN A 298 12.37 21.99 18.93
C ASN A 298 12.39 22.13 17.41
N ALA A 299 13.55 22.00 16.75
CA ALA A 299 13.62 22.09 15.31
C ALA A 299 12.98 20.86 14.65
N THR A 300 11.89 21.06 13.90
CA THR A 300 11.18 19.98 13.20
C THR A 300 11.50 19.91 11.70
N VAL A 301 12.35 20.80 11.20
CA VAL A 301 12.76 20.88 9.79
C VAL A 301 14.25 21.23 9.77
N GLY A 302 15.03 20.59 8.90
CA GLY A 302 16.45 20.92 8.72
C GLY A 302 16.68 22.25 8.00
N GLU A 303 17.85 22.86 8.21
CA GLU A 303 18.29 24.04 7.46
C GLU A 303 18.47 23.70 5.96
N SER A 304 18.13 24.63 5.07
CA SER A 304 18.31 24.45 3.63
C SER A 304 19.79 24.38 3.26
N THR A 305 20.22 23.21 2.80
CA THR A 305 21.49 23.06 2.08
C THR A 305 21.19 22.90 0.60
N ASP A 306 21.50 23.92 -0.20
CA ASP A 306 21.15 24.08 -1.62
C ASP A 306 21.84 23.09 -2.61
N ASP A 307 22.45 21.99 -2.13
CA ASP A 307 23.38 21.17 -2.93
C ASP A 307 22.83 19.81 -3.44
N ASP A 308 21.65 19.34 -3.01
CA ASP A 308 21.04 18.09 -3.53
C ASP A 308 19.84 18.39 -4.45
N SER A 309 20.02 18.18 -5.75
CA SER A 309 18.97 18.34 -6.78
C SER A 309 18.13 17.08 -7.01
N SER A 310 18.33 16.02 -6.22
CA SER A 310 17.50 14.81 -6.32
C SER A 310 16.03 15.13 -6.05
N TRP A 311 15.13 14.43 -6.72
CA TRP A 311 13.68 14.64 -6.58
C TRP A 311 13.19 14.47 -5.13
N ASP A 312 13.94 13.71 -4.33
CA ASP A 312 13.63 13.34 -2.96
C ASP A 312 14.24 14.28 -1.90
N ALA A 313 15.12 15.20 -2.31
CA ALA A 313 15.80 16.13 -1.41
C ALA A 313 14.84 16.92 -0.49
N PRO A 314 13.67 17.43 -0.95
CA PRO A 314 12.75 18.15 -0.08
C PRO A 314 12.17 17.29 1.05
N VAL A 315 11.96 15.99 0.82
CA VAL A 315 11.43 15.07 1.83
C VAL A 315 12.51 14.71 2.84
N ARG A 316 13.72 14.40 2.38
CA ARG A 316 14.87 14.12 3.25
C ARG A 316 15.25 15.33 4.12
N GLN A 317 15.21 16.53 3.56
CA GLN A 317 15.40 17.77 4.34
C GLN A 317 14.26 18.00 5.34
N GLY A 318 13.01 17.85 4.87
CA GLY A 318 11.82 18.13 5.67
C GLY A 318 11.63 17.20 6.85
N TYR A 319 12.07 15.94 6.75
CA TYR A 319 11.80 14.90 7.75
C TYR A 319 13.04 14.21 8.33
N GLY A 320 14.18 14.23 7.65
CA GLY A 320 15.39 13.49 8.06
C GLY A 320 16.37 14.30 8.92
N GLN A 321 16.07 15.57 9.20
CA GLN A 321 17.01 16.51 9.82
C GLN A 321 16.43 17.29 11.02
N SER A 322 15.33 16.80 11.62
CA SER A 322 14.81 17.38 12.87
C SER A 322 15.77 17.16 14.04
N ASP A 323 15.64 17.96 15.09
CA ASP A 323 16.18 17.62 16.40
C ASP A 323 15.61 16.30 16.91
N ALA A 324 16.44 15.53 17.61
CA ALA A 324 16.09 14.20 18.09
C ALA A 324 16.69 13.89 19.47
N ALA A 325 16.06 13.00 20.21
CA ALA A 325 16.71 12.38 21.36
C ALA A 325 17.93 11.56 20.92
N LEU A 326 17.83 10.87 19.79
CA LEU A 326 18.95 10.18 19.15
C LEU A 326 18.88 10.32 17.63
N ALA A 327 19.96 10.79 17.00
CA ALA A 327 20.12 10.79 15.56
C ALA A 327 21.30 9.90 15.13
N ALA A 328 21.08 9.10 14.10
CA ALA A 328 22.07 8.21 13.50
C ALA A 328 22.01 8.34 11.97
N THR A 329 23.17 8.57 11.36
CA THR A 329 23.27 8.85 9.92
C THR A 329 24.40 8.06 9.31
N ASN A 330 24.12 7.26 8.27
CA ASN A 330 25.10 6.45 7.55
C ASN A 330 25.93 5.54 8.46
N VAL A 331 25.26 4.85 9.40
CA VAL A 331 25.87 3.91 10.34
C VAL A 331 25.10 2.60 10.36
N SER A 332 25.80 1.49 10.53
CA SER A 332 25.20 0.15 10.53
C SER A 332 25.09 -0.43 11.95
N GLY A 333 24.09 -1.27 12.18
CA GLY A 333 23.97 -2.07 13.40
C GLY A 333 23.71 -1.26 14.67
N LEU A 334 23.00 -0.13 14.58
CA LEU A 334 22.56 0.61 15.78
C LEU A 334 21.58 -0.26 16.60
N PHE A 335 21.80 -0.34 17.91
CA PHE A 335 20.88 -0.99 18.83
C PHE A 335 20.42 -0.03 19.91
N VAL A 336 19.12 0.27 19.98
CA VAL A 336 18.51 1.12 21.01
C VAL A 336 17.53 0.29 21.82
N ALA A 337 17.70 0.26 23.14
CA ALA A 337 16.78 -0.49 24.00
C ALA A 337 16.54 0.12 25.37
N ASN A 338 15.31 -0.01 25.90
CA ASN A 338 14.95 0.46 27.24
C ASN A 338 15.23 1.96 27.40
N VAL A 339 14.78 2.78 26.46
CA VAL A 339 14.97 4.24 26.46
C VAL A 339 13.61 4.92 26.57
N SER A 340 13.49 5.89 27.48
CA SER A 340 12.34 6.80 27.54
C SER A 340 12.73 8.17 26.99
N VAL A 341 11.85 8.78 26.22
CA VAL A 341 12.08 10.08 25.57
C VAL A 341 10.90 10.99 25.81
N GLU A 342 11.17 12.23 26.24
CA GLU A 342 10.24 13.35 26.17
C GLU A 342 10.79 14.36 25.17
N THR A 343 10.04 14.68 24.12
CA THR A 343 10.57 15.49 23.00
C THR A 343 9.51 16.38 22.36
N PRO A 344 9.81 17.67 22.10
CA PRO A 344 9.00 18.51 21.24
C PRO A 344 9.30 18.28 19.75
N ALA A 345 10.28 17.45 19.39
CA ALA A 345 10.68 17.16 18.01
C ALA A 345 10.64 15.64 17.76
N SER A 346 11.74 15.04 17.28
CA SER A 346 11.81 13.59 17.08
C SER A 346 12.26 12.83 18.33
N GLY A 347 11.81 11.58 18.43
CA GLY A 347 12.47 10.61 19.31
C GLY A 347 13.77 10.12 18.68
N PHE A 348 13.65 9.37 17.58
CA PHE A 348 14.78 8.73 16.90
C PHE A 348 14.80 9.09 15.41
N VAL A 349 15.92 9.60 14.90
CA VAL A 349 16.11 9.89 13.47
C VAL A 349 17.20 8.99 12.91
N LEU A 350 16.81 8.07 12.03
CA LEU A 350 17.61 6.96 11.54
C LEU A 350 17.68 7.02 10.01
N VAL A 351 18.74 7.64 9.48
CA VAL A 351 18.91 7.88 8.03
C VAL A 351 20.07 7.04 7.50
N GLY A 352 19.80 6.13 6.56
CA GLY A 352 20.85 5.25 6.02
C GLY A 352 21.44 4.35 7.10
N THR A 353 20.58 3.67 7.89
CA THR A 353 21.00 2.89 9.07
C THR A 353 20.67 1.40 8.98
N PRO A 354 21.34 0.64 8.10
CA PRO A 354 21.06 -0.77 7.94
C PRO A 354 21.43 -1.53 9.22
N GLY A 355 20.71 -2.59 9.53
CA GLY A 355 20.89 -3.32 10.80
C GLY A 355 20.28 -2.64 12.04
N ALA A 356 19.80 -1.39 11.99
CA ALA A 356 19.22 -0.72 13.15
C ALA A 356 18.00 -1.44 13.75
N VAL A 357 17.95 -1.47 15.09
CA VAL A 357 16.88 -2.02 15.92
C VAL A 357 16.56 -1.04 17.06
N VAL A 358 15.28 -0.68 17.17
CA VAL A 358 14.72 0.11 18.27
C VAL A 358 13.72 -0.77 19.01
N GLU A 359 14.02 -1.14 20.26
CA GLU A 359 13.14 -2.01 21.03
C GLU A 359 12.86 -1.53 22.46
N ASN A 360 11.65 -1.78 22.94
CA ASN A 360 11.25 -1.42 24.29
C ASN A 360 11.55 0.06 24.63
N VAL A 361 11.20 0.96 23.71
CA VAL A 361 11.30 2.41 23.94
C VAL A 361 9.93 2.99 24.26
N THR A 362 9.93 4.09 25.01
CA THR A 362 8.75 4.93 25.22
C THR A 362 9.07 6.33 24.71
N VAL A 363 8.25 6.85 23.81
CA VAL A 363 8.40 8.23 23.31
C VAL A 363 7.11 8.98 23.57
N ASP A 364 7.22 10.06 24.33
CA ASP A 364 6.14 10.99 24.62
C ASP A 364 6.42 12.31 23.88
N GLY A 365 5.54 12.62 22.92
CA GLY A 365 5.60 13.83 22.11
C GLY A 365 4.68 14.95 22.62
N THR A 366 4.47 15.98 21.81
CA THR A 366 3.55 17.09 22.12
C THR A 366 2.09 16.69 21.94
N ASP A 367 1.20 17.16 22.83
CA ASP A 367 -0.24 16.86 22.76
C ASP A 367 -0.90 17.29 21.43
N ASP A 368 -0.49 18.43 20.82
CA ASP A 368 -0.86 18.77 19.45
C ASP A 368 0.22 18.27 18.49
N TRP A 369 -0.20 17.45 17.52
CA TRP A 369 0.65 16.88 16.48
C TRP A 369 1.37 17.93 15.61
N ARG A 370 0.83 19.15 15.54
CA ARG A 370 1.43 20.26 14.77
C ARG A 370 2.64 20.87 15.44
N ASP A 371 2.65 20.85 16.77
CA ASP A 371 3.73 21.42 17.59
C ASP A 371 4.90 20.45 17.76
N GLY A 372 4.71 19.18 17.36
CA GLY A 372 5.71 18.13 17.47
C GLY A 372 6.07 17.44 16.16
N PHE A 373 6.83 16.36 16.30
CA PHE A 373 7.32 15.54 15.20
C PHE A 373 7.19 14.04 15.46
N MET A 374 8.01 13.19 14.86
CA MET A 374 7.80 11.75 14.85
C MET A 374 8.50 11.00 15.99
N GLY A 375 7.90 9.92 16.47
CA GLY A 375 8.53 9.03 17.45
C GLY A 375 9.80 8.38 16.89
N VAL A 376 9.69 7.76 15.72
CA VAL A 376 10.82 7.25 14.93
C VAL A 376 10.70 7.73 13.49
N VAL A 377 11.79 8.21 12.91
CA VAL A 377 11.98 8.46 11.49
C VAL A 377 12.98 7.44 10.96
N GLY A 378 12.55 6.53 10.09
CA GLY A 378 13.42 5.61 9.36
C GLY A 378 13.49 5.98 7.88
N MET A 379 14.70 6.19 7.36
CA MET A 379 14.90 6.55 5.95
C MET A 379 15.95 5.67 5.28
N ASP A 380 15.67 5.34 4.02
CA ASP A 380 16.57 4.74 3.02
C ASP A 380 17.03 3.30 3.28
N GLU A 381 16.88 2.80 4.52
CA GLU A 381 17.34 1.46 4.91
C GLU A 381 16.28 0.77 5.80
N PRO A 382 16.07 -0.56 5.67
CA PRO A 382 15.15 -1.29 6.54
C PRO A 382 15.57 -1.13 8.00
N ILE A 383 14.62 -0.98 8.90
CA ILE A 383 14.82 -1.00 10.36
C ILE A 383 13.89 -2.02 11.04
N VAL A 384 14.10 -2.29 12.33
CA VAL A 384 13.12 -3.00 13.17
C VAL A 384 12.73 -2.11 14.34
N VAL A 385 11.43 -1.85 14.49
CA VAL A 385 10.86 -1.17 15.66
C VAL A 385 9.88 -2.11 16.35
N GLN A 386 10.13 -2.44 17.62
CA GLN A 386 9.32 -3.42 18.31
C GLN A 386 9.11 -3.16 19.80
N HIS A 387 8.02 -3.71 20.34
CA HIS A 387 7.71 -3.68 21.78
C HIS A 387 7.73 -2.27 22.38
N SER A 388 7.43 -1.25 21.59
CA SER A 388 7.62 0.15 21.95
C SER A 388 6.30 0.89 22.05
N THR A 389 6.27 1.96 22.83
CA THR A 389 5.09 2.80 23.04
C THR A 389 5.35 4.21 22.55
N PHE A 390 4.45 4.73 21.72
CA PHE A 390 4.50 6.08 21.18
C PHE A 390 3.22 6.80 21.55
N THR A 391 3.35 7.86 22.34
CA THR A 391 2.22 8.67 22.81
C THR A 391 2.37 10.09 22.28
N ASP A 392 1.29 10.65 21.75
CA ASP A 392 1.25 12.03 21.24
C ASP A 392 2.29 12.32 20.14
N GLY A 393 2.55 13.58 19.84
CA GLY A 393 3.37 14.00 18.71
C GLY A 393 2.69 13.78 17.37
N ARG A 394 3.48 13.92 16.29
CA ARG A 394 2.99 13.84 14.92
C ARG A 394 2.67 12.42 14.51
N ASP A 395 3.66 11.63 14.17
CA ASP A 395 3.46 10.24 13.76
C ASP A 395 4.27 9.32 14.67
N GLY A 396 3.73 8.16 15.05
CA GLY A 396 4.44 7.23 15.93
C GLY A 396 5.72 6.72 15.28
N VAL A 397 5.59 6.09 14.10
CA VAL A 397 6.72 5.71 13.25
C VAL A 397 6.47 6.18 11.81
N TYR A 398 7.40 6.97 11.29
CA TYR A 398 7.45 7.41 9.89
C TYR A 398 8.56 6.68 9.14
N LEU A 399 8.24 6.19 7.95
CA LEU A 399 9.17 5.49 7.05
C LEU A 399 9.19 6.16 5.68
N HIS A 400 10.38 6.27 5.12
CA HIS A 400 10.60 6.80 3.78
C HIS A 400 11.67 6.00 3.04
N ARG A 401 11.30 5.33 1.94
CA ARG A 401 12.21 4.47 1.15
C ARG A 401 12.95 3.44 2.02
N ALA A 402 12.29 2.95 3.07
CA ALA A 402 12.87 2.06 4.07
C ALA A 402 12.40 0.61 3.87
N ASP A 403 12.56 0.12 2.64
CA ASP A 403 11.99 -1.14 2.16
C ASP A 403 12.40 -2.34 3.02
N GLY A 404 11.44 -3.22 3.33
CA GLY A 404 11.68 -4.38 4.18
C GLY A 404 11.68 -4.10 5.69
N THR A 405 11.34 -2.87 6.11
CA THR A 405 11.19 -2.53 7.53
C THR A 405 10.14 -3.39 8.24
N VAL A 406 10.41 -3.75 9.50
CA VAL A 406 9.46 -4.47 10.36
C VAL A 406 9.04 -3.62 11.55
N LEU A 407 7.74 -3.31 11.63
CA LEU A 407 7.12 -2.64 12.77
C LEU A 407 6.18 -3.63 13.46
N ARG A 408 6.55 -4.12 14.65
CA ARG A 408 5.73 -5.13 15.33
C ARG A 408 5.56 -4.97 16.83
N ASN A 409 4.43 -5.42 17.37
CA ASN A 409 4.14 -5.40 18.82
C ASN A 409 4.28 -4.00 19.45
N ASN A 410 4.03 -2.93 18.69
CA ASN A 410 4.08 -1.56 19.21
C ASN A 410 2.70 -1.08 19.65
N THR A 411 2.69 -0.08 20.52
CA THR A 411 1.47 0.61 20.96
C THR A 411 1.54 2.08 20.57
N PHE A 412 0.54 2.54 19.82
CA PHE A 412 0.38 3.93 19.37
C PHE A 412 -0.84 4.55 20.04
N ARG A 413 -0.68 5.74 20.61
CA ARG A 413 -1.76 6.46 21.31
C ARG A 413 -1.72 7.94 20.97
N ARG A 414 -2.86 8.48 20.55
CA ARG A 414 -3.06 9.94 20.34
C ARG A 414 -2.10 10.61 19.34
N ASN A 415 -1.47 9.86 18.44
CA ASN A 415 -0.69 10.44 17.34
C ASN A 415 -1.64 10.89 16.19
N ARG A 416 -1.11 11.59 15.19
CA ARG A 416 -1.78 11.78 13.90
C ARG A 416 -1.93 10.45 13.17
N PHE A 417 -0.80 9.79 12.96
CA PHE A 417 -0.70 8.45 12.41
C PHE A 417 0.06 7.54 13.37
N GLY A 418 -0.43 6.31 13.59
CA GLY A 418 0.35 5.32 14.31
C GLY A 418 1.60 4.95 13.51
N THR A 419 1.39 4.42 12.30
CA THR A 419 2.46 4.15 11.32
C THR A 419 2.21 4.89 10.02
N HIS A 420 3.24 5.52 9.46
CA HIS A 420 3.18 6.29 8.23
C HIS A 420 4.27 5.86 7.25
N LEU A 421 3.88 5.19 6.17
CA LEU A 421 4.79 4.68 5.14
C LEU A 421 4.71 5.56 3.89
N MET A 422 5.84 6.13 3.50
CA MET A 422 6.03 6.78 2.20
C MET A 422 7.09 6.02 1.40
N TYR A 423 6.77 5.69 0.15
CA TYR A 423 7.67 5.03 -0.80
C TYR A 423 8.34 3.78 -0.20
N THR A 424 7.63 3.06 0.67
CA THR A 424 8.20 1.94 1.43
C THR A 424 7.44 0.66 1.06
N SER A 425 8.15 -0.21 0.36
CA SER A 425 7.74 -1.53 -0.10
C SER A 425 8.21 -2.63 0.85
N ASP A 426 7.63 -3.83 0.70
CA ASP A 426 8.02 -5.04 1.41
C ASP A 426 8.05 -4.97 2.95
N ALA A 427 7.42 -3.97 3.55
CA ALA A 427 7.34 -3.81 4.98
C ALA A 427 6.44 -4.90 5.61
N LEU A 428 6.73 -5.23 6.88
CA LEU A 428 5.87 -6.05 7.73
C LEU A 428 5.37 -5.20 8.90
N ILE A 429 4.07 -4.89 8.90
CA ILE A 429 3.38 -4.16 9.96
C ILE A 429 2.50 -5.16 10.70
N ALA A 430 2.98 -5.64 11.85
CA ALA A 430 2.41 -6.82 12.52
C ALA A 430 2.04 -6.58 13.99
N ASP A 431 0.86 -7.02 14.42
CA ASP A 431 0.49 -7.12 15.83
C ASP A 431 0.61 -5.79 16.63
N ASN A 432 0.48 -4.65 15.94
CA ASN A 432 0.51 -3.34 16.57
C ASN A 432 -0.89 -2.96 17.10
N ARG A 433 -0.92 -2.17 18.17
CA ARG A 433 -2.16 -1.61 18.74
C ARG A 433 -2.17 -0.10 18.53
N ALA A 434 -3.14 0.42 17.80
CA ALA A 434 -3.33 1.85 17.60
C ALA A 434 -4.66 2.30 18.22
N ARG A 435 -4.59 3.31 19.10
CA ARG A 435 -5.76 3.88 19.78
C ARG A 435 -5.76 5.39 19.64
N ASP A 436 -6.95 5.97 19.48
CA ASP A 436 -7.15 7.42 19.58
C ASP A 436 -6.37 8.24 18.56
N GLN A 437 -6.11 7.68 17.39
CA GLN A 437 -5.34 8.37 16.36
C GLN A 437 -6.20 9.47 15.74
N SER A 438 -5.70 10.71 15.71
CA SER A 438 -6.48 11.84 15.20
C SER A 438 -6.77 11.71 13.70
N HIS A 439 -5.97 10.94 12.95
CA HIS A 439 -6.20 10.67 11.53
C HIS A 439 -6.23 9.19 11.15
N ALA A 440 -5.17 8.40 11.38
CA ALA A 440 -5.18 6.99 10.99
C ALA A 440 -4.35 6.09 11.92
N GLY A 441 -4.77 4.82 12.07
CA GLY A 441 -3.93 3.81 12.72
C GLY A 441 -2.69 3.48 11.88
N ILE A 442 -2.94 3.07 10.64
CA ILE A 442 -1.91 2.67 9.67
C ILE A 442 -2.19 3.40 8.36
N VAL A 443 -1.18 4.08 7.81
CA VAL A 443 -1.27 4.72 6.49
C VAL A 443 -0.08 4.33 5.61
N VAL A 444 -0.41 3.90 4.38
CA VAL A 444 0.52 3.64 3.30
C VAL A 444 0.24 4.66 2.19
N MET A 445 1.27 5.35 1.73
CA MET A 445 1.19 6.40 0.71
C MET A 445 2.24 6.18 -0.38
N THR A 446 2.05 6.90 -1.48
CA THR A 446 2.98 6.97 -2.64
C THR A 446 3.26 5.62 -3.30
N ASP A 447 2.18 4.85 -3.43
CA ASP A 447 2.07 3.68 -4.31
C ASP A 447 3.19 2.62 -4.20
N PRO A 448 3.54 2.10 -3.00
CA PRO A 448 4.57 1.07 -2.85
C PRO A 448 4.06 -0.32 -3.25
N SER A 449 4.85 -1.36 -3.07
CA SER A 449 4.38 -2.72 -3.32
C SER A 449 4.78 -3.73 -2.25
N GLY A 450 4.10 -4.88 -2.23
CA GLY A 450 4.57 -6.02 -1.45
C GLY A 450 4.42 -5.91 0.07
N ASN A 451 3.64 -4.95 0.59
CA ASN A 451 3.50 -4.75 2.04
C ASN A 451 2.60 -5.81 2.70
N ALA A 452 2.99 -6.28 3.88
CA ALA A 452 2.21 -7.17 4.73
C ALA A 452 1.70 -6.43 5.97
N ILE A 453 0.38 -6.30 6.12
CA ILE A 453 -0.29 -5.64 7.25
C ILE A 453 -1.15 -6.69 7.95
N VAL A 454 -0.66 -7.24 9.06
CA VAL A 454 -1.21 -8.47 9.65
C VAL A 454 -1.45 -8.34 11.16
N GLY A 455 -2.60 -8.78 11.66
CA GLY A 455 -2.82 -8.91 13.11
C GLY A 455 -2.92 -7.59 13.89
N ASN A 456 -3.01 -6.44 13.21
CA ASN A 456 -3.05 -5.15 13.90
C ASN A 456 -4.45 -4.86 14.47
N ASP A 457 -4.50 -4.19 15.62
CA ASP A 457 -5.74 -3.76 16.28
C ASP A 457 -5.81 -2.22 16.33
N VAL A 458 -6.66 -1.66 15.47
CA VAL A 458 -6.86 -0.22 15.33
C VAL A 458 -8.25 0.18 15.82
N ARG A 459 -8.31 1.06 16.82
CA ARG A 459 -9.60 1.50 17.39
C ARG A 459 -9.68 3.01 17.59
N ARG A 460 -10.90 3.54 17.44
CA ARG A 460 -11.25 4.95 17.75
C ARG A 460 -10.32 5.94 17.03
N ALA A 461 -10.17 5.74 15.74
CA ALA A 461 -9.40 6.60 14.85
C ALA A 461 -10.30 7.14 13.74
N ARG A 462 -9.95 8.29 13.15
CA ARG A 462 -10.71 8.80 12.00
C ARG A 462 -10.71 7.79 10.85
N SER A 463 -9.55 7.24 10.51
CA SER A 463 -9.40 6.09 9.60
C SER A 463 -8.69 4.93 10.31
N GLY A 464 -9.06 3.69 10.00
CA GLY A 464 -8.38 2.51 10.53
C GLY A 464 -7.07 2.24 9.80
N ILE A 465 -7.19 1.57 8.65
CA ILE A 465 -6.08 1.18 7.80
C ILE A 465 -6.29 1.76 6.40
N LEU A 466 -5.35 2.61 5.98
CA LEU A 466 -5.32 3.20 4.66
C LEU A 466 -4.19 2.58 3.84
N THR A 467 -4.56 1.83 2.80
CA THR A 467 -3.62 1.23 1.85
C THR A 467 -3.41 2.12 0.63
N ALA A 468 -2.27 1.94 -0.03
CA ALA A 468 -1.92 2.45 -1.35
C ALA A 468 -0.93 1.48 -1.99
N GLY A 469 -0.73 1.54 -3.31
CA GLY A 469 0.24 0.67 -3.96
C GLY A 469 -0.36 -0.55 -4.65
N SER A 470 0.40 -1.65 -4.65
CA SER A 470 -0.08 -2.90 -5.20
C SER A 470 0.51 -4.16 -4.55
N GLY A 471 -0.08 -5.32 -4.83
CA GLY A 471 0.49 -6.61 -4.42
C GLY A 471 0.63 -6.80 -2.91
N SER A 472 -0.18 -6.10 -2.11
CA SER A 472 -0.09 -6.14 -0.64
C SER A 472 -0.97 -7.25 -0.07
N TYR A 473 -0.58 -7.78 1.09
CA TYR A 473 -1.38 -8.70 1.90
C TYR A 473 -1.87 -7.98 3.16
N VAL A 474 -3.18 -7.92 3.36
CA VAL A 474 -3.81 -7.27 4.51
C VAL A 474 -4.78 -8.25 5.16
N GLY A 475 -4.39 -8.85 6.29
CA GLY A 475 -5.23 -9.87 6.90
C GLY A 475 -5.16 -9.96 8.41
N HIS A 476 -6.17 -10.59 9.00
CA HIS A 476 -6.28 -10.79 10.45
C HIS A 476 -6.27 -9.49 11.27
N ASN A 477 -6.57 -8.34 10.67
CA ASN A 477 -6.63 -7.07 11.39
C ASN A 477 -8.00 -6.84 12.02
N VAL A 478 -8.02 -6.10 13.13
CA VAL A 478 -9.21 -5.63 13.82
C VAL A 478 -9.30 -4.12 13.65
N VAL A 479 -10.43 -3.63 13.13
CA VAL A 479 -10.69 -2.20 12.99
C VAL A 479 -12.05 -1.86 13.57
N VAL A 480 -12.05 -1.08 14.65
CA VAL A 480 -13.26 -0.84 15.46
C VAL A 480 -13.49 0.65 15.74
N GLY A 481 -14.74 1.09 15.58
CA GLY A 481 -15.14 2.44 16.02
C GLY A 481 -14.45 3.57 15.25
N THR A 482 -14.23 3.40 13.95
CA THR A 482 -13.60 4.41 13.08
C THR A 482 -14.60 5.07 12.13
N GLU A 483 -14.31 6.28 11.61
CA GLU A 483 -15.15 6.86 10.55
C GLU A 483 -14.97 6.10 9.22
N ARG A 484 -13.77 5.59 8.98
CA ARG A 484 -13.37 4.85 7.77
C ARG A 484 -12.52 3.65 8.17
N GLY A 485 -13.07 2.44 8.12
CA GLY A 485 -12.39 1.22 8.58
C GLY A 485 -11.16 0.88 7.76
N LEU A 486 -11.36 0.24 6.62
CA LEU A 486 -10.30 -0.24 5.73
C LEU A 486 -10.44 0.36 4.33
N SER A 487 -9.37 0.89 3.74
CA SER A 487 -9.35 1.16 2.30
C SER A 487 -8.74 -0.02 1.55
N THR A 488 -9.29 -0.31 0.37
CA THR A 488 -8.73 -1.31 -0.56
C THR A 488 -8.11 -0.61 -1.76
N ASN A 489 -7.30 0.43 -1.51
CA ASN A 489 -6.75 1.28 -2.57
C ASN A 489 -5.45 0.71 -3.14
N ALA A 490 -4.79 -0.22 -2.45
CA ALA A 490 -3.73 -1.00 -3.07
C ALA A 490 -4.34 -2.02 -4.05
N GLY A 491 -3.92 -2.00 -5.32
CA GLY A 491 -4.38 -2.90 -6.40
C GLY A 491 -3.71 -4.28 -6.35
N ARG A 492 -4.25 -5.28 -7.06
CA ARG A 492 -3.72 -6.67 -7.09
C ARG A 492 -3.40 -7.22 -5.68
N SER A 493 -4.17 -6.81 -4.69
CA SER A 493 -3.91 -7.05 -3.26
C SER A 493 -4.95 -8.02 -2.69
N LEU A 494 -4.58 -8.70 -1.60
CA LEU A 494 -5.42 -9.65 -0.89
C LEU A 494 -5.82 -9.09 0.47
N TYR A 495 -7.13 -9.01 0.70
CA TYR A 495 -7.73 -8.57 1.95
C TYR A 495 -8.60 -9.70 2.50
N GLU A 496 -8.15 -10.37 3.56
CA GLU A 496 -8.86 -11.53 4.11
C GLU A 496 -8.77 -11.63 5.64
N HIS A 497 -9.73 -12.31 6.25
CA HIS A 497 -9.74 -12.56 7.70
C HIS A 497 -9.71 -11.31 8.59
N ASN A 498 -10.08 -10.13 8.07
CA ASN A 498 -10.16 -8.92 8.86
C ASN A 498 -11.54 -8.80 9.54
N VAL A 499 -11.58 -8.25 10.75
CA VAL A 499 -12.81 -7.90 11.46
C VAL A 499 -12.97 -6.39 11.45
N LEU A 500 -14.00 -5.90 10.76
CA LEU A 500 -14.34 -4.49 10.69
C LEU A 500 -15.68 -4.29 11.40
N ALA A 501 -15.64 -3.76 12.62
CA ALA A 501 -16.82 -3.64 13.48
C ALA A 501 -17.11 -2.21 13.94
N ASP A 502 -18.39 -1.85 14.09
CA ASP A 502 -18.84 -0.57 14.66
C ASP A 502 -18.24 0.69 13.98
N ASN A 503 -17.89 0.60 12.70
CA ASN A 503 -17.34 1.73 11.95
C ASN A 503 -18.45 2.51 11.21
N ALA A 504 -18.25 3.81 10.99
CA ALA A 504 -19.17 4.60 10.17
C ALA A 504 -19.17 4.10 8.69
N VAL A 505 -18.02 3.59 8.23
CA VAL A 505 -17.89 2.81 7.00
C VAL A 505 -16.91 1.66 7.25
N GLY A 506 -17.31 0.41 6.98
CA GLY A 506 -16.44 -0.76 7.11
C GLY A 506 -15.30 -0.73 6.10
N VAL A 507 -15.61 -0.87 4.81
CA VAL A 507 -14.61 -0.81 3.72
C VAL A 507 -14.90 0.27 2.69
N ILE A 508 -13.83 0.88 2.17
CA ILE A 508 -13.88 1.88 1.11
C ILE A 508 -13.08 1.37 -0.09
N ALA A 509 -13.79 1.08 -1.17
CA ALA A 509 -13.20 0.62 -2.42
C ALA A 509 -13.06 1.78 -3.41
N ALA A 510 -11.83 2.25 -3.61
CA ALA A 510 -11.59 3.45 -4.39
C ALA A 510 -10.65 3.26 -5.61
N THR A 511 -10.10 2.06 -5.82
CA THR A 511 -9.34 1.75 -7.05
C THR A 511 -10.24 1.85 -8.27
N ILE A 512 -9.72 2.44 -9.35
CA ILE A 512 -10.45 2.54 -10.61
C ILE A 512 -10.52 1.16 -11.30
N VAL A 513 -9.47 0.36 -11.18
CA VAL A 513 -9.35 -0.99 -11.73
C VAL A 513 -9.65 -2.03 -10.64
N PRO A 514 -10.77 -2.80 -10.72
CA PRO A 514 -11.04 -3.89 -9.79
C PRO A 514 -10.07 -5.06 -9.95
N SER A 515 -9.02 -5.10 -9.14
CA SER A 515 -8.00 -6.16 -9.17
C SER A 515 -7.78 -6.86 -7.83
N ASN A 516 -8.51 -6.46 -6.80
CA ASN A 516 -8.32 -6.95 -5.44
C ASN A 516 -9.17 -8.17 -5.13
N ARG A 517 -8.62 -9.08 -4.34
CA ARG A 517 -9.34 -10.17 -3.70
C ARG A 517 -9.75 -9.72 -2.29
N VAL A 518 -11.05 -9.66 -2.03
CA VAL A 518 -11.60 -9.28 -0.72
C VAL A 518 -12.57 -10.38 -0.29
N VAL A 519 -12.11 -11.27 0.58
CA VAL A 519 -12.82 -12.51 0.96
C VAL A 519 -12.63 -12.83 2.43
N GLU A 520 -13.57 -13.54 3.04
CA GLU A 520 -13.47 -14.05 4.42
C GLU A 520 -13.22 -12.97 5.49
N ASN A 521 -13.66 -11.74 5.22
CA ASN A 521 -13.69 -10.66 6.21
C ASN A 521 -15.05 -10.63 6.91
N ASP A 522 -15.08 -10.14 8.15
CA ASP A 522 -16.30 -9.96 8.94
C ASP A 522 -16.67 -8.49 9.03
N PHE A 523 -17.77 -8.11 8.38
CA PHE A 523 -18.35 -6.78 8.45
C PHE A 523 -19.52 -6.77 9.42
N VAL A 524 -19.31 -6.22 10.62
CA VAL A 524 -20.28 -6.34 11.71
C VAL A 524 -20.68 -4.98 12.23
N ALA A 525 -21.98 -4.70 12.37
CA ALA A 525 -22.51 -3.49 13.00
C ALA A 525 -21.99 -2.13 12.45
N ASN A 526 -21.30 -2.12 11.31
CA ASN A 526 -20.90 -0.89 10.64
C ASN A 526 -22.13 -0.12 10.16
N ASP A 527 -22.09 1.21 10.22
CA ASP A 527 -23.16 2.05 9.69
C ASP A 527 -23.39 1.78 8.19
N ARG A 528 -22.30 1.67 7.45
CA ARG A 528 -22.30 1.17 6.07
C ARG A 528 -21.20 0.12 5.98
N HIS A 529 -21.53 -1.12 5.67
CA HIS A 529 -20.50 -2.14 5.54
C HIS A 529 -19.49 -1.81 4.45
N ALA A 530 -19.93 -1.26 3.31
CA ALA A 530 -19.02 -0.81 2.26
C ALA A 530 -19.49 0.47 1.55
N THR A 531 -18.53 1.19 0.98
CA THR A 531 -18.76 2.23 -0.03
C THR A 531 -17.79 2.07 -1.18
N SER A 532 -18.13 2.63 -2.34
CA SER A 532 -17.26 2.59 -3.49
C SER A 532 -17.32 3.89 -4.29
N ARG A 533 -16.22 4.23 -4.96
CA ARG A 533 -16.21 5.27 -5.99
C ARG A 533 -16.82 4.72 -7.31
N PRO A 534 -17.38 5.60 -8.16
CA PRO A 534 -17.84 5.20 -9.48
C PRO A 534 -16.76 4.45 -10.25
N GLY A 535 -17.14 3.41 -10.98
CA GLY A 535 -16.22 2.55 -11.70
C GLY A 535 -16.82 1.18 -11.99
N PRO A 536 -16.02 0.24 -12.53
CA PRO A 536 -16.48 -1.09 -12.84
C PRO A 536 -16.90 -1.85 -11.58
N MET A 537 -17.73 -2.88 -11.76
CA MET A 537 -18.22 -3.70 -10.67
C MET A 537 -17.07 -4.47 -10.01
N ARG A 538 -17.05 -4.47 -8.68
CA ARG A 538 -16.12 -5.26 -7.87
C ARG A 538 -16.83 -6.52 -7.38
N ILE A 539 -16.20 -7.67 -7.59
CA ILE A 539 -16.71 -8.97 -7.14
C ILE A 539 -15.91 -9.36 -5.90
N TYR A 540 -16.57 -9.41 -4.75
CA TYR A 540 -15.99 -9.75 -3.45
C TYR A 540 -16.24 -11.23 -3.12
N THR A 541 -15.97 -12.07 -4.11
CA THR A 541 -16.07 -13.52 -4.04
C THR A 541 -14.92 -14.11 -4.84
N HIS A 542 -14.27 -15.11 -4.29
CA HIS A 542 -13.22 -15.87 -4.94
C HIS A 542 -13.39 -17.34 -4.60
N ASP A 543 -13.25 -18.23 -5.59
CA ASP A 543 -13.42 -19.69 -5.43
C ASP A 543 -14.70 -20.09 -4.68
N GLY A 544 -15.80 -19.40 -5.00
CA GLY A 544 -17.12 -19.67 -4.40
C GLY A 544 -17.27 -19.25 -2.95
N ARG A 545 -16.34 -18.46 -2.39
CA ARG A 545 -16.40 -17.95 -1.02
C ARG A 545 -16.27 -16.43 -0.99
N GLY A 546 -17.17 -15.80 -0.24
CA GLY A 546 -17.25 -14.36 -0.06
C GLY A 546 -16.86 -13.91 1.34
N ASN A 547 -17.49 -12.85 1.81
CA ASN A 547 -17.30 -12.27 3.14
C ASN A 547 -18.54 -12.50 4.00
N TYR A 548 -18.39 -12.35 5.32
CA TYR A 548 -19.52 -12.30 6.22
C TYR A 548 -20.01 -10.85 6.36
N TRP A 549 -21.30 -10.62 6.11
CA TRP A 549 -21.94 -9.32 6.23
C TRP A 549 -23.08 -9.43 7.24
N SER A 550 -22.93 -8.84 8.42
CA SER A 550 -23.97 -8.95 9.46
C SER A 550 -25.31 -8.45 8.92
N GLY A 551 -26.37 -9.23 9.04
CA GLY A 551 -27.69 -8.89 8.51
C GLY A 551 -27.95 -9.29 7.05
N ALA A 552 -26.94 -9.80 6.32
CA ALA A 552 -27.21 -10.63 5.15
C ALA A 552 -27.84 -11.95 5.60
N TYR A 553 -28.80 -12.45 4.83
CA TYR A 553 -29.59 -13.64 5.16
C TYR A 553 -30.05 -14.32 3.88
N ASP A 554 -30.40 -15.59 3.95
CA ASP A 554 -31.22 -16.29 2.97
C ASP A 554 -32.31 -17.12 3.68
N LEU A 555 -33.24 -17.67 2.90
CA LEU A 555 -34.30 -18.54 3.41
C LEU A 555 -33.92 -20.02 3.33
N ASP A 556 -32.88 -20.33 2.55
CA ASP A 556 -32.36 -21.68 2.33
C ASP A 556 -31.22 -21.95 3.32
N GLY A 557 -31.56 -22.29 4.55
CA GLY A 557 -30.57 -22.58 5.59
C GLY A 557 -29.78 -23.88 5.33
N GLY A 558 -28.51 -23.90 5.74
CA GLY A 558 -27.70 -25.13 5.86
C GLY A 558 -26.43 -25.19 5.02
N ALA A 559 -26.19 -24.23 4.13
CA ALA A 559 -24.94 -24.11 3.37
C ALA A 559 -23.93 -23.18 4.07
N PRO A 560 -22.61 -23.33 3.81
CA PRO A 560 -21.58 -22.42 4.36
C PRO A 560 -21.60 -21.02 3.72
N THR A 561 -22.36 -20.83 2.64
CA THR A 561 -22.55 -19.56 1.94
C THR A 561 -24.03 -19.35 1.65
N LEU A 562 -24.47 -18.10 1.60
CA LEU A 562 -25.84 -17.76 1.25
C LEU A 562 -26.17 -18.11 -0.20
N SER A 563 -27.39 -18.56 -0.46
CA SER A 563 -27.89 -18.90 -1.80
C SER A 563 -28.10 -17.68 -2.70
N ARG A 564 -28.23 -16.48 -2.10
CA ARG A 564 -28.38 -15.22 -2.84
C ARG A 564 -27.13 -14.34 -2.74
N PRO A 565 -26.80 -13.59 -3.81
CA PRO A 565 -25.80 -12.53 -3.74
C PRO A 565 -26.20 -11.42 -2.77
N TYR A 566 -25.19 -10.73 -2.23
CA TYR A 566 -25.33 -9.55 -1.40
C TYR A 566 -24.56 -8.37 -2.00
N SER A 567 -25.20 -7.20 -2.10
CA SER A 567 -24.52 -5.98 -2.52
C SER A 567 -24.51 -4.92 -1.42
N PRO A 568 -23.39 -4.70 -0.71
CA PRO A 568 -23.33 -3.69 0.35
C PRO A 568 -23.49 -2.24 -0.16
N THR A 569 -23.46 -2.05 -1.49
CA THR A 569 -23.63 -0.75 -2.14
C THR A 569 -25.02 -0.54 -2.74
N ASP A 570 -25.84 -1.60 -2.85
CA ASP A 570 -27.22 -1.47 -3.32
C ASP A 570 -28.11 -0.74 -2.30
N SER A 571 -29.08 0.02 -2.79
CA SER A 571 -29.95 0.87 -1.97
C SER A 571 -30.82 0.12 -0.96
N VAL A 572 -31.14 -1.16 -1.23
CA VAL A 572 -31.95 -2.04 -0.36
C VAL A 572 -31.01 -2.88 0.51
N ASP A 573 -30.08 -3.61 -0.10
CA ASP A 573 -29.20 -4.56 0.60
C ASP A 573 -28.36 -3.89 1.71
N ARG A 574 -27.89 -2.66 1.47
CA ARG A 574 -27.13 -1.88 2.46
C ARG A 574 -27.90 -1.52 3.74
N ARG A 575 -29.22 -1.78 3.78
CA ARG A 575 -30.10 -1.47 4.92
C ARG A 575 -30.59 -2.73 5.65
N LEU A 576 -30.29 -3.93 5.14
CA LEU A 576 -30.76 -5.19 5.72
C LEU A 576 -30.32 -5.36 7.18
N HIS A 577 -29.12 -4.88 7.51
CA HIS A 577 -28.56 -4.94 8.86
C HIS A 577 -29.11 -3.89 9.83
N ARG A 578 -29.93 -2.95 9.34
CA ARG A 578 -30.44 -1.80 10.11
C ARG A 578 -31.95 -1.78 10.26
N ARG A 579 -32.70 -2.44 9.37
CA ARG A 579 -34.16 -2.36 9.32
C ARG A 579 -34.79 -3.68 8.88
N ASP A 580 -35.62 -4.26 9.73
CA ASP A 580 -36.41 -5.45 9.41
C ASP A 580 -37.30 -5.26 8.17
N ALA A 581 -37.82 -4.04 7.95
CA ALA A 581 -38.61 -3.72 6.76
C ALA A 581 -37.82 -3.81 5.44
N ALA A 582 -36.48 -3.70 5.48
CA ALA A 582 -35.65 -3.86 4.30
C ALA A 582 -35.57 -5.34 3.85
N VAL A 583 -35.70 -6.29 4.77
CA VAL A 583 -35.82 -7.73 4.50
C VAL A 583 -37.05 -7.98 3.62
N VAL A 584 -38.22 -7.50 4.07
CA VAL A 584 -39.50 -7.67 3.34
C VAL A 584 -39.47 -7.01 1.96
N LEU A 585 -38.89 -5.80 1.85
CA LEU A 585 -38.75 -5.11 0.57
C LEU A 585 -37.76 -5.81 -0.37
N GLY A 586 -36.72 -6.43 0.18
CA GLY A 586 -35.72 -7.17 -0.59
C GLY A 586 -36.29 -8.36 -1.35
N GLU A 587 -37.32 -9.01 -0.81
CA GLU A 587 -38.05 -10.14 -1.39
C GLU A 587 -39.18 -9.74 -2.34
N ALA A 588 -39.46 -8.43 -2.50
CA ALA A 588 -40.57 -7.98 -3.32
C ALA A 588 -40.33 -8.32 -4.81
N PRO A 589 -41.28 -8.92 -5.54
CA PRO A 589 -41.12 -9.28 -6.96
C PRO A 589 -40.72 -8.11 -7.85
N SER A 590 -41.19 -6.91 -7.53
CA SER A 590 -40.83 -5.66 -8.24
C SER A 590 -39.35 -5.30 -8.06
N VAL A 591 -38.76 -5.56 -6.88
CA VAL A 591 -37.34 -5.36 -6.62
C VAL A 591 -36.52 -6.42 -7.34
N HIS A 592 -36.94 -7.68 -7.37
CA HIS A 592 -36.31 -8.72 -8.18
C HIS A 592 -36.33 -8.40 -9.68
N ALA A 593 -37.48 -7.97 -10.23
CA ALA A 593 -37.60 -7.58 -11.62
C ALA A 593 -36.68 -6.39 -11.96
N LEU A 594 -36.62 -5.37 -11.09
CA LEU A 594 -35.73 -4.22 -11.25
C LEU A 594 -34.25 -4.60 -11.16
N ARG A 595 -33.88 -5.52 -10.25
CA ARG A 595 -32.52 -6.07 -10.15
C ARG A 595 -32.14 -6.84 -11.42
N SER A 596 -33.02 -7.70 -11.93
CA SER A 596 -32.78 -8.42 -13.19
C SER A 596 -32.57 -7.45 -14.36
N LEU A 597 -33.36 -6.38 -14.45
CA LEU A 597 -33.20 -5.33 -15.47
C LEU A 597 -31.87 -4.55 -15.33
N ARG A 598 -31.46 -4.22 -14.09
CA ARG A 598 -30.19 -3.54 -13.82
C ARG A 598 -28.96 -4.44 -14.01
N GLY A 599 -29.10 -5.74 -13.78
CA GLY A 599 -28.04 -6.73 -14.00
C GLY A 599 -27.69 -6.90 -15.48
N THR A 600 -28.70 -6.85 -16.35
CA THR A 600 -28.56 -7.04 -17.81
C THR A 600 -28.11 -5.79 -18.57
N THR A 601 -28.19 -4.60 -17.98
CA THR A 601 -27.85 -3.34 -18.67
C THR A 601 -26.65 -2.63 -18.02
N PRO A 602 -25.44 -2.68 -18.61
CA PRO A 602 -24.20 -2.14 -18.02
C PRO A 602 -24.28 -0.68 -17.55
N GLY A 603 -25.04 0.18 -18.26
CA GLY A 603 -25.19 1.61 -17.93
C GLY A 603 -26.13 1.94 -16.77
N PHE A 604 -26.91 0.97 -16.25
CA PHE A 604 -27.87 1.16 -15.14
C PHE A 604 -27.44 0.50 -13.83
N ARG A 605 -26.19 0.00 -13.75
CA ARG A 605 -25.65 -0.65 -12.55
C ARG A 605 -25.39 0.39 -11.45
N SER A 606 -26.27 0.42 -10.44
CA SER A 606 -26.09 1.24 -9.23
C SER A 606 -25.18 0.58 -8.18
N ALA A 607 -25.01 -0.74 -8.26
CA ALA A 607 -24.15 -1.51 -7.36
C ALA A 607 -22.71 -1.54 -7.89
N SER A 608 -21.77 -1.08 -7.06
CA SER A 608 -20.33 -1.06 -7.38
C SER A 608 -19.56 -2.20 -6.74
N ILE A 609 -20.17 -2.89 -5.76
CA ILE A 609 -19.62 -4.07 -5.07
C ILE A 609 -20.72 -5.14 -4.98
N VAL A 610 -20.40 -6.37 -5.36
CA VAL A 610 -21.27 -7.55 -5.23
C VAL A 610 -20.46 -8.69 -4.64
N ASP A 611 -21.03 -9.37 -3.66
CA ASP A 611 -20.57 -10.65 -3.14
C ASP A 611 -21.56 -11.73 -3.60
N THR A 612 -21.12 -12.63 -4.46
CA THR A 612 -21.95 -13.67 -5.06
C THR A 612 -22.08 -14.92 -4.20
N ALA A 613 -21.23 -15.09 -3.18
CA ALA A 613 -21.31 -16.20 -2.22
C ALA A 613 -20.98 -15.75 -0.80
N PRO A 614 -21.82 -14.87 -0.20
CA PRO A 614 -21.59 -14.35 1.15
C PRO A 614 -21.55 -15.50 2.16
N LEU A 615 -20.77 -15.39 3.23
CA LEU A 615 -20.71 -16.40 4.28
C LEU A 615 -21.94 -16.35 5.18
N THR A 616 -22.42 -17.51 5.64
CA THR A 616 -23.53 -17.61 6.60
C THR A 616 -23.12 -17.28 8.03
N GLU A 617 -21.88 -17.62 8.40
CA GLU A 617 -21.29 -17.36 9.71
C GLU A 617 -20.01 -16.51 9.59
N PRO A 618 -19.62 -15.80 10.66
CA PRO A 618 -18.35 -15.07 10.69
C PRO A 618 -17.16 -15.99 10.34
N ALA A 619 -16.27 -15.52 9.49
CA ALA A 619 -15.02 -16.22 9.16
C ALA A 619 -14.03 -16.20 10.33
N ASN A 620 -14.11 -15.21 11.22
CA ASN A 620 -13.14 -14.96 12.27
C ASN A 620 -13.82 -14.85 13.66
N PRO A 621 -14.59 -15.86 14.12
CA PRO A 621 -15.45 -15.75 15.29
C PRO A 621 -14.68 -15.45 16.59
N LYS A 622 -13.45 -15.98 16.73
CA LYS A 622 -12.59 -15.68 17.88
C LYS A 622 -12.10 -14.23 17.88
N LEU A 623 -11.69 -13.74 16.71
CA LEU A 623 -11.19 -12.37 16.56
C LEU A 623 -12.33 -11.37 16.78
N LEU A 624 -13.52 -11.68 16.25
CA LEU A 624 -14.73 -10.91 16.45
C LEU A 624 -15.12 -10.81 17.92
N ALA A 625 -15.11 -11.93 18.67
CA ALA A 625 -15.42 -11.92 20.10
C ALA A 625 -14.46 -11.02 20.91
N THR A 626 -13.17 -11.05 20.59
CA THR A 626 -12.17 -10.16 21.20
C THR A 626 -12.41 -8.69 20.85
N ALA A 627 -12.78 -8.41 19.59
CA ALA A 627 -13.10 -7.05 19.16
C ALA A 627 -14.27 -6.45 19.95
N THR A 628 -15.33 -7.24 20.19
CA THR A 628 -16.55 -6.81 20.89
C THR A 628 -16.45 -6.77 22.42
N ASN A 629 -15.61 -7.60 23.05
CA ASN A 629 -15.46 -7.56 24.52
C ASN A 629 -14.76 -6.28 25.01
N GLU A 630 -13.76 -5.81 24.25
CA GLU A 630 -13.06 -4.58 24.59
C GLU A 630 -13.89 -3.31 24.32
N THR A 631 -14.98 -3.38 23.53
CA THR A 631 -15.90 -2.24 23.36
C THR A 631 -16.90 -2.11 24.51
N THR A 632 -17.26 -3.20 25.19
CA THR A 632 -18.16 -3.16 26.36
C THR A 632 -17.49 -2.63 27.62
N ASP A 633 -16.17 -2.81 27.78
CA ASP A 633 -15.42 -2.33 28.95
C ASP A 633 -14.97 -0.86 28.84
N GLY A 634 -15.12 -0.22 27.67
CA GLY A 634 -14.73 1.17 27.40
C GLY A 634 -15.79 2.23 27.73
N GLY A 635 -16.89 1.85 28.39
CA GLY A 635 -17.97 2.76 28.78
C GLY A 635 -17.55 3.72 29.89
N VAL A 636 -16.83 4.79 29.56
CA VAL A 636 -16.80 5.98 30.41
C VAL A 636 -18.18 6.62 30.30
N SER A 637 -19.02 6.39 31.32
CA SER A 637 -20.22 7.22 31.58
C SER A 637 -19.80 8.70 31.66
N PRO A 638 -20.65 9.63 31.20
CA PRO A 638 -20.29 10.99 30.81
C PRO A 638 -19.55 11.80 31.87
#